data_AF-A0A6L5G0M8-F1
#
_entry.id   AF-A0A6L5G0M8-F1
#
_cell.length_a   1.000
_cell.length_b   1.000
_cell.length_c   1.000
_cell.angle_alpha   90.00
_cell.angle_beta   90.00
_cell.angle_gamma   90.00
#
_symmetry.space_group_name_H-M   'P 1'
#
loop_
_entity.id
_entity.type
_entity.pdbx_description
1 polymer ?
#
loop_
_entity_poly.entity_id
_entity_poly.type
_entity_poly.pdbx_seq_one_letter_code
_entity_poly.pdbx_strand_id
1 'polypeptide(L)'
;MEENRIGGRAAILAVVTAVVTLLAATVGADQGDTIRVSVDSTGNQGNDTSSFPSISADGRYVAFSSTADNLVSGDANGFADVFVHDTASGVTSRVSIDSNGVEGNKSSSSPSLSSDGRYVAFSSHATNLVPGDVNQRACQVLCVR
;
A
#
# COMPACT_ATOMS: atom_id res chain seq x y z
N MET A 1 38.60 73.64 11.51
CA MET A 1 38.70 72.30 12.14
C MET A 1 37.52 71.51 11.61
N GLU A 2 37.63 70.59 10.69
CA GLU A 2 38.72 70.07 9.88
C GLU A 2 38.00 69.41 8.69
N GLU A 3 38.66 69.44 7.54
CA GLU A 3 38.52 68.67 6.28
C GLU A 3 37.67 67.36 6.33
N ASN A 4 37.09 66.82 5.25
CA ASN A 4 37.60 66.71 3.90
C ASN A 4 36.51 66.19 2.94
N ARG A 5 36.55 66.71 1.71
CA ARG A 5 35.76 66.37 0.53
C ARG A 5 36.31 65.13 -0.15
N ILE A 6 35.48 64.23 -0.69
CA ILE A 6 35.64 63.55 -2.01
C ILE A 6 34.25 62.93 -2.33
N GLY A 7 33.52 63.15 -3.42
CA GLY A 7 33.87 63.48 -4.80
C GLY A 7 33.66 62.24 -5.69
N GLY A 8 32.58 62.21 -6.48
CA GLY A 8 32.63 61.58 -7.80
C GLY A 8 31.70 60.39 -8.11
N ARG A 9 30.79 60.66 -9.06
CA ARG A 9 30.43 59.85 -10.24
C ARG A 9 29.43 58.70 -10.06
N ALA A 10 28.26 58.97 -10.65
CA ALA A 10 27.27 58.00 -11.08
C ALA A 10 27.90 56.81 -11.83
N ALA A 11 27.53 55.61 -11.41
CA ALA A 11 27.54 54.42 -12.25
C ALA A 11 26.13 53.82 -12.18
N ILE A 12 25.42 53.92 -13.29
CA ILE A 12 24.15 53.24 -13.52
C ILE A 12 24.50 51.76 -13.74
N LEU A 13 24.01 50.88 -12.86
CA LEU A 13 23.97 49.45 -13.12
C LEU A 13 22.52 48.99 -12.92
N ALA A 14 21.85 48.72 -14.04
CA ALA A 14 20.53 48.12 -14.06
C ALA A 14 20.61 46.68 -13.54
N VAL A 15 19.89 46.36 -12.47
CA VAL A 15 19.52 44.98 -12.15
C VAL A 15 18.02 44.94 -11.95
N VAL A 16 17.37 44.44 -13.00
CA VAL A 16 15.98 43.99 -13.03
C VAL A 16 15.84 42.82 -12.06
N THR A 17 14.98 42.93 -11.04
CA THR A 17 13.93 41.93 -10.77
C THR A 17 13.05 42.38 -9.60
N ALA A 18 11.83 42.77 -9.91
CA ALA A 18 10.74 42.75 -8.95
C ALA A 18 10.49 41.27 -8.61
N VAL A 19 10.94 40.81 -7.44
CA VAL A 19 10.49 39.52 -6.90
C VAL A 19 9.16 39.77 -6.21
N VAL A 20 8.12 40.00 -7.01
CA VAL A 20 6.75 39.74 -6.58
C VAL A 20 6.62 38.22 -6.68
N THR A 21 6.74 37.52 -5.55
CA THR A 21 6.47 36.08 -5.48
C THR A 21 4.98 35.86 -5.74
N LEU A 22 4.66 35.57 -7.00
CA LEU A 22 3.35 35.08 -7.39
C LEU A 22 3.21 33.64 -6.89
N LEU A 23 2.37 33.41 -5.88
CA LEU A 23 1.81 32.08 -5.65
C LEU A 23 0.87 31.76 -6.80
N ALA A 24 1.40 31.22 -7.89
CA ALA A 24 0.60 30.43 -8.80
C ALA A 24 0.32 29.10 -8.10
N ALA A 25 -0.76 29.03 -7.32
CA ALA A 25 -1.40 27.76 -7.08
C ALA A 25 -1.91 27.30 -8.45
N THR A 26 -1.10 26.52 -9.15
CA THR A 26 -1.64 25.64 -10.17
C THR A 26 -2.67 24.79 -9.43
N VAL A 27 -3.95 25.01 -9.70
CA VAL A 27 -4.93 23.93 -9.62
C VAL A 27 -4.44 22.91 -10.65
N GLY A 28 -3.42 22.14 -10.26
CA GLY A 28 -3.17 20.88 -10.91
C GLY A 28 -4.50 20.17 -10.84
N ALA A 29 -4.95 19.64 -11.97
CA ALA A 29 -5.89 18.54 -11.91
C ALA A 29 -5.42 17.62 -10.78
N ASP A 30 -6.33 17.23 -9.89
CA ASP A 30 -6.09 16.24 -8.85
C ASP A 30 -5.61 14.96 -9.58
N GLN A 31 -4.31 14.91 -9.88
CA GLN A 31 -3.66 13.77 -10.50
C GLN A 31 -3.60 12.80 -9.34
N GLY A 32 -4.69 12.05 -9.16
CA GLY A 32 -4.79 11.08 -8.10
C GLY A 32 -3.53 10.23 -8.12
N ASP A 33 -2.83 10.22 -6.99
CA ASP A 33 -1.63 9.41 -6.85
C ASP A 33 -2.02 7.94 -7.06
N THR A 34 -1.41 7.31 -8.06
CA THR A 34 -1.61 5.88 -8.30
C THR A 34 -0.55 5.11 -7.53
N ILE A 35 -0.98 4.35 -6.52
CA ILE A 35 -0.10 3.48 -5.73
C ILE A 35 -0.30 2.02 -6.11
N ARG A 36 0.80 1.25 -6.13
CA ARG A 36 0.74 -0.20 -6.27
C ARG A 36 0.72 -0.84 -4.89
N VAL A 37 -0.29 -1.66 -4.63
CA VAL A 37 -0.49 -2.35 -3.34
C VAL A 37 -0.02 -3.81 -3.34
N SER A 38 0.17 -4.40 -4.53
CA SER A 38 0.74 -5.75 -4.71
C SER A 38 2.27 -5.70 -4.59
N VAL A 39 2.74 -5.28 -3.41
CA VAL A 39 4.14 -5.12 -3.06
C VAL A 39 4.43 -5.78 -1.71
N ASP A 40 5.67 -6.17 -1.46
CA ASP A 40 6.12 -6.57 -0.13
C ASP A 40 6.24 -5.35 0.82
N SER A 41 6.55 -5.60 2.10
CA SER A 41 6.69 -4.53 3.11
C SER A 41 7.90 -3.59 2.89
N THR A 42 8.71 -3.83 1.86
CA THR A 42 9.83 -2.96 1.44
C THR A 42 9.55 -2.26 0.11
N GLY A 43 8.38 -2.49 -0.49
CA GLY A 43 7.96 -1.89 -1.75
C GLY A 43 8.39 -2.67 -3.00
N ASN A 44 8.96 -3.87 -2.87
CA ASN A 44 9.26 -4.69 -4.05
C ASN A 44 7.97 -5.25 -4.64
N GLN A 45 7.87 -5.28 -5.97
CA GLN A 45 6.70 -5.82 -6.65
C GLN A 45 6.55 -7.33 -6.41
N GLY A 46 5.31 -7.79 -6.24
CA GLY A 46 4.96 -9.20 -6.40
C GLY A 46 5.45 -9.77 -7.74
N ASN A 47 5.99 -10.97 -7.71
CA ASN A 47 6.59 -11.65 -8.85
C ASN A 47 5.60 -12.47 -9.70
N ASP A 48 4.32 -12.48 -9.33
CA ASP A 48 3.25 -13.16 -10.06
C ASP A 48 1.91 -12.40 -9.91
N THR A 49 0.84 -13.01 -10.40
CA THR A 49 -0.48 -12.43 -10.61
C THR A 49 -1.14 -12.01 -9.29
N SER A 50 -1.84 -10.87 -9.33
CA SER A 50 -2.72 -10.40 -8.25
C SER A 50 -4.12 -10.14 -8.79
N SER A 51 -5.15 -10.43 -8.00
CA SER A 51 -6.56 -10.34 -8.41
C SER A 51 -7.52 -10.12 -7.22
N PHE A 52 -8.79 -9.84 -7.53
CA PHE A 52 -9.87 -9.66 -6.55
C PHE A 52 -9.58 -8.65 -5.43
N PRO A 53 -9.23 -7.38 -5.74
CA PRO A 53 -8.97 -6.39 -4.71
C PRO A 53 -10.26 -5.98 -3.97
N SER A 54 -10.12 -5.67 -2.68
CA SER A 54 -11.16 -5.10 -1.81
C SER A 54 -10.51 -4.04 -0.91
N ILE A 55 -11.15 -2.88 -0.75
CA ILE A 55 -10.58 -1.71 -0.06
C ILE A 55 -11.49 -1.23 1.07
N SER A 56 -10.91 -0.79 2.20
CA SER A 56 -11.65 -0.19 3.31
C SER A 56 -12.22 1.17 2.92
N ALA A 57 -13.22 1.65 3.65
CA ALA A 57 -13.90 2.92 3.31
C ALA A 57 -12.98 4.14 3.41
N ASP A 58 -11.96 4.08 4.26
CA ASP A 58 -10.92 5.11 4.40
C ASP A 58 -9.75 4.94 3.42
N GLY A 59 -9.74 3.88 2.60
CA GLY A 59 -8.67 3.58 1.65
C GLY A 59 -7.37 3.08 2.28
N ARG A 60 -7.32 2.89 3.60
CA ARG A 60 -6.10 2.50 4.31
C ARG A 60 -5.70 1.05 4.06
N TYR A 61 -6.66 0.15 4.03
CA TYR A 61 -6.40 -1.27 3.91
C TYR A 61 -6.88 -1.78 2.57
N VAL A 62 -6.01 -2.49 1.85
CA VAL A 62 -6.36 -3.15 0.58
C VAL A 62 -6.07 -4.64 0.71
N ALA A 63 -7.14 -5.44 0.67
CA ALA A 63 -7.05 -6.90 0.59
C ALA A 63 -7.02 -7.34 -0.88
N PHE A 64 -6.21 -8.34 -1.22
CA PHE A 64 -6.14 -8.90 -2.56
C PHE A 64 -5.66 -10.35 -2.51
N SER A 65 -5.93 -11.11 -3.57
CA SER A 65 -5.40 -12.46 -3.74
C SER A 65 -4.19 -12.42 -4.67
N SER A 66 -3.14 -13.20 -4.39
CA SER A 66 -1.97 -13.30 -5.25
C SER A 66 -1.34 -14.69 -5.24
N THR A 67 -0.74 -15.08 -6.37
CA THR A 67 0.11 -16.28 -6.50
C THR A 67 1.60 -15.97 -6.31
N ALA A 68 1.94 -14.71 -6.00
CA ALA A 68 3.32 -14.28 -5.80
C ALA A 68 3.88 -14.79 -4.46
N ASP A 69 5.03 -15.46 -4.50
CA ASP A 69 5.68 -16.06 -3.33
C ASP A 69 6.62 -15.08 -2.58
N ASN A 70 6.73 -13.84 -3.07
CA ASN A 70 7.68 -12.86 -2.58
C ASN A 70 7.04 -11.66 -1.86
N LEU A 71 5.72 -11.69 -1.60
CA LEU A 71 5.02 -10.59 -0.91
C LEU A 71 5.24 -10.60 0.60
N VAL A 72 5.49 -11.78 1.17
CA VAL A 72 5.87 -11.98 2.57
C VAL A 72 6.93 -13.07 2.67
N SER A 73 7.75 -13.06 3.71
CA SER A 73 8.68 -14.16 3.96
C SER A 73 7.92 -15.42 4.40
N GLY A 74 8.37 -16.59 3.92
CA GLY A 74 7.78 -17.87 4.29
C GLY A 74 6.47 -18.21 3.58
N ASP A 75 6.18 -17.54 2.46
CA ASP A 75 5.22 -18.04 1.49
C ASP A 75 5.90 -19.11 0.62
N ALA A 76 5.50 -20.37 0.79
CA ALA A 76 6.18 -21.50 0.17
C ALA A 76 5.21 -22.58 -0.32
N ASN A 77 3.90 -22.38 -0.19
CA ASN A 77 2.90 -23.39 -0.52
C ASN A 77 2.64 -23.52 -2.04
N GLY A 78 3.04 -22.52 -2.84
CA GLY A 78 2.81 -22.49 -4.29
C GLY A 78 1.35 -22.34 -4.69
N PHE A 79 0.50 -21.85 -3.79
CA PHE A 79 -0.91 -21.59 -4.02
C PHE A 79 -1.23 -20.09 -3.95
N ALA A 80 -2.39 -19.70 -4.47
CA ALA A 80 -2.85 -18.34 -4.30
C ALA A 80 -3.21 -18.09 -2.83
N ASP A 81 -2.71 -17.01 -2.27
CA ASP A 81 -2.94 -16.56 -0.90
C ASP A 81 -3.69 -15.22 -0.87
N VAL A 82 -4.21 -14.88 0.30
CA VAL A 82 -4.88 -13.60 0.55
C VAL A 82 -3.97 -12.72 1.39
N PHE A 83 -3.75 -11.51 0.90
CA PHE A 83 -2.89 -10.50 1.52
C PHE A 83 -3.68 -9.25 1.86
N VAL A 84 -3.21 -8.50 2.86
CA VAL A 84 -3.65 -7.14 3.16
C VAL A 84 -2.44 -6.23 3.13
N HIS A 85 -2.55 -5.13 2.40
CA HIS A 85 -1.60 -4.02 2.42
C HIS A 85 -2.17 -2.83 3.20
N ASP A 86 -1.45 -2.37 4.22
CA ASP A 86 -1.75 -1.11 4.92
C ASP A 86 -1.02 0.03 4.18
N THR A 87 -1.77 0.84 3.46
CA THR A 87 -1.25 1.95 2.64
C THR A 87 -0.61 3.06 3.46
N ALA A 88 -0.95 3.16 4.76
CA ALA A 88 -0.36 4.17 5.64
C ALA A 88 1.03 3.75 6.13
N SER A 89 1.24 2.46 6.42
CA SER A 89 2.53 1.95 6.91
C SER A 89 3.38 1.27 5.84
N GLY A 90 2.82 0.95 4.68
CA GLY A 90 3.46 0.16 3.62
C GLY A 90 3.65 -1.31 3.97
N VAL A 91 2.94 -1.83 4.98
CA VAL A 91 3.12 -3.21 5.46
C VAL A 91 2.18 -4.15 4.72
N THR A 92 2.71 -5.25 4.20
CA THR A 92 1.95 -6.34 3.58
C THR A 92 1.98 -7.57 4.48
N SER A 93 0.80 -8.13 4.75
CA SER A 93 0.62 -9.33 5.58
C SER A 93 -0.22 -10.37 4.85
N ARG A 94 0.18 -11.65 4.92
CA ARG A 94 -0.65 -12.78 4.50
C ARG A 94 -1.66 -13.08 5.59
N VAL A 95 -2.95 -13.15 5.22
CA VAL A 95 -4.05 -13.38 6.16
C VAL A 95 -4.71 -14.75 5.98
N SER A 96 -4.36 -15.49 4.93
CA SER A 96 -4.72 -16.90 4.71
C SER A 96 -3.81 -17.88 5.47
N ILE A 97 -3.62 -17.63 6.77
CA ILE A 97 -2.85 -18.48 7.70
C ILE A 97 -3.73 -18.93 8.86
N ASP A 98 -3.34 -20.03 9.51
CA ASP A 98 -4.01 -20.50 10.74
C ASP A 98 -3.67 -19.59 11.94
N SER A 99 -4.30 -19.85 13.09
CA SER A 99 -4.08 -19.08 14.33
C SER A 99 -2.65 -19.19 14.91
N ASN A 100 -1.83 -20.12 14.41
CA ASN A 100 -0.44 -20.30 14.79
C ASN A 100 0.53 -19.72 13.75
N GLY A 101 0.02 -19.11 12.68
CA GLY A 101 0.80 -18.55 11.58
C GLY A 101 1.23 -19.57 10.53
N VAL A 102 0.63 -20.75 10.49
CA VAL A 102 0.90 -21.80 9.50
C VAL A 102 0.11 -21.51 8.23
N GLU A 103 0.77 -21.63 7.08
CA GLU A 103 0.14 -21.38 5.78
C GLU A 103 -0.92 -22.40 5.40
N GLY A 104 -1.91 -21.96 4.62
CA GLY A 104 -2.91 -22.84 4.03
C GLY A 104 -2.26 -23.87 3.10
N ASN A 105 -2.76 -25.10 3.15
CA ASN A 105 -2.28 -26.21 2.32
C ASN A 105 -2.92 -26.25 0.91
N LYS A 106 -3.77 -25.26 0.58
CA LYS A 106 -4.44 -25.05 -0.71
C LYS A 106 -4.78 -23.56 -0.89
N SER A 107 -5.23 -23.19 -2.09
CA SER A 107 -5.54 -21.81 -2.45
C SER A 107 -6.64 -21.14 -1.62
N SER A 108 -6.44 -19.85 -1.37
CA SER A 108 -7.41 -18.90 -0.80
C SER A 108 -7.61 -17.71 -1.73
N SER A 109 -8.84 -17.21 -1.87
CA SER A 109 -9.17 -16.17 -2.85
C SER A 109 -10.43 -15.37 -2.48
N SER A 110 -10.77 -14.40 -3.34
CA SER A 110 -11.97 -13.56 -3.23
C SER A 110 -12.13 -12.87 -1.87
N PRO A 111 -11.15 -12.07 -1.42
CA PRO A 111 -11.27 -11.36 -0.17
C PRO A 111 -12.36 -10.30 -0.21
N SER A 112 -13.00 -10.10 0.93
CA SER A 112 -13.93 -9.01 1.21
C SER A 112 -13.52 -8.37 2.55
N LEU A 113 -13.13 -7.11 2.48
CA LEU A 113 -12.69 -6.34 3.63
C LEU A 113 -13.86 -5.58 4.25
N SER A 114 -13.96 -5.55 5.58
CA SER A 114 -14.94 -4.72 6.27
C SER A 114 -14.68 -3.23 6.04
N SER A 115 -15.72 -2.41 6.10
CA SER A 115 -15.64 -0.96 5.88
C SER A 115 -14.57 -0.28 6.77
N ASP A 116 -14.44 -0.75 8.01
CA ASP A 116 -13.49 -0.26 9.01
C ASP A 116 -12.11 -0.97 8.97
N GLY A 117 -11.88 -1.86 8.01
CA GLY A 117 -10.63 -2.61 7.85
C GLY A 117 -10.34 -3.66 8.93
N ARG A 118 -11.25 -3.88 9.89
CA ARG A 118 -11.02 -4.78 11.03
C ARG A 118 -11.22 -6.26 10.74
N TYR A 119 -11.86 -6.61 9.63
CA TYR A 119 -12.15 -8.00 9.28
C TYR A 119 -11.93 -8.25 7.80
N VAL A 120 -11.34 -9.39 7.47
CA VAL A 120 -11.27 -9.91 6.10
C VAL A 120 -12.03 -11.23 6.05
N ALA A 121 -13.03 -11.31 5.18
CA ALA A 121 -13.66 -12.56 4.78
C ALA A 121 -13.03 -13.08 3.49
N PHE A 122 -12.73 -14.38 3.36
CA PHE A 122 -12.22 -14.96 2.11
C PHE A 122 -12.66 -16.40 1.92
N SER A 123 -12.63 -16.89 0.68
CA SER A 123 -12.89 -18.29 0.35
C SER A 123 -11.59 -19.09 0.41
N SER A 124 -11.61 -20.25 1.06
CA SER A 124 -10.43 -21.14 1.08
C SER A 124 -10.79 -22.60 0.79
N HIS A 125 -9.89 -23.25 0.05
CA HIS A 125 -9.85 -24.69 -0.13
C HIS A 125 -9.00 -25.39 0.93
N ALA A 126 -8.23 -24.63 1.73
CA ALA A 126 -7.30 -25.19 2.69
C ALA A 126 -8.04 -25.88 3.84
N THR A 127 -7.56 -27.04 4.25
CA THR A 127 -8.18 -27.85 5.32
C THR A 127 -7.53 -27.62 6.68
N ASN A 128 -6.56 -26.71 6.77
CA ASN A 128 -5.71 -26.49 7.94
C ASN A 128 -5.73 -25.06 8.47
N LEU A 129 -6.60 -24.18 7.97
CA LEU A 129 -6.71 -22.81 8.47
C LEU A 129 -7.56 -22.70 9.75
N VAL A 130 -8.51 -23.63 9.95
CA VAL A 130 -9.36 -23.69 11.15
C VAL A 130 -9.18 -25.03 11.83
N PRO A 131 -8.71 -25.05 13.10
CA PRO A 131 -8.65 -26.28 13.87
C PRO A 131 -10.01 -26.96 13.98
N GLY A 132 -10.09 -28.25 13.64
CA GLY A 132 -11.33 -29.02 13.71
C GLY A 132 -12.25 -28.86 12.49
N ASP A 133 -11.77 -28.26 11.40
CA ASP A 133 -12.46 -28.33 10.13
C ASP A 133 -12.52 -29.78 9.59
N VAL A 134 -13.67 -30.43 9.79
CA VAL A 134 -13.92 -31.83 9.40
C VAL A 134 -14.78 -31.97 8.16
N ASN A 135 -15.26 -30.87 7.57
CA ASN A 135 -16.25 -30.95 6.49
C ASN A 135 -15.62 -31.20 5.11
N GLN A 136 -14.28 -31.10 4.98
CA GLN A 136 -13.49 -31.27 3.74
C GLN A 136 -14.04 -30.49 2.54
N ARG A 137 -14.78 -29.39 2.78
CA ARG A 137 -15.37 -28.59 1.70
C ARG A 137 -14.42 -27.48 1.29
N ALA A 138 -14.18 -27.46 -0.01
CA ALA A 138 -13.34 -26.54 -0.79
C ALA A 138 -13.65 -25.03 -0.67
N CYS A 139 -14.75 -24.62 -0.03
CA CYS A 139 -15.10 -23.21 0.11
C CYS A 139 -15.54 -22.95 1.55
N GLN A 140 -14.63 -22.50 2.40
CA GLN A 140 -14.96 -21.89 3.68
C GLN A 140 -14.85 -20.38 3.59
N VAL A 141 -15.83 -19.65 4.16
CA VAL A 141 -15.71 -18.22 4.39
C VAL A 141 -15.01 -18.03 5.73
N LEU A 142 -13.72 -17.74 5.71
CA LEU A 142 -12.95 -17.44 6.92
C LEU A 142 -12.96 -15.95 7.20
N CYS A 143 -13.20 -15.59 8.46
CA CYS A 143 -13.10 -14.23 8.95
C CYS A 143 -11.87 -14.12 9.85
N VAL A 144 -10.93 -13.25 9.48
CA VAL A 144 -9.73 -12.94 10.26
C VAL A 144 -9.80 -11.49 10.76
N ARG A 145 -9.25 -11.25 11.95
CA ARG A 145 -9.19 -9.95 12.63
C ARG A 145 -7.76 -9.45 12.69
#